data_AF-A0A388QPF7-F1
#
_entry.id   AF-A0A388QPF7-F1
#
_cell.length_a   1.000
_cell.length_b   1.000
_cell.length_c   1.000
_cell.angle_alpha   90.00
_cell.angle_beta   90.00
_cell.angle_gamma   90.00
#
_symmetry.space_group_name_H-M   'P 1'
#
loop_
_entity.id
_entity.type
_entity.pdbx_description
1 polymer ?
#
loop_
_entity_poly.entity_id
_entity_poly.type
_entity_poly.pdbx_seq_one_letter_code
_entity_poly.pdbx_strand_id
1 'polypeptide(L)'
;MVDLWSLEFWVAIAHWLTGIGTIILAIALFKTFKHLEVVTKMSKIETEYRLRPWVGPTSGIQRIENSINGDIQFSITIKNFGDLPASGVKAKSVVSTKPLSKDSLKESISEFNLGPLLPHMEKSYWFFVDNSVLDNVSKGDASMFVAIYFEYPSMVGSNGYGMISEYNKNNQTFVHKEMWIDDPQV
;
A
#
# COMPACT_ATOMS: atom_id res chain seq x y z
N MET A 1 22.83 44.66 -66.95
CA MET A 1 22.78 45.27 -65.61
C MET A 1 21.39 44.99 -65.03
N VAL A 2 21.09 43.71 -64.90
CA VAL A 2 19.85 43.14 -64.38
C VAL A 2 20.33 42.07 -63.39
N ASP A 3 19.67 41.95 -62.23
CA ASP A 3 19.84 40.86 -61.25
C ASP A 3 20.92 40.91 -60.15
N LEU A 4 21.19 42.09 -59.57
CA LEU A 4 21.81 42.15 -58.22
C LEU A 4 20.78 42.44 -57.13
N TRP A 5 19.85 43.36 -57.40
CA TRP A 5 18.75 43.73 -56.48
C TRP A 5 17.73 42.61 -56.26
N SER A 6 17.47 41.76 -57.28
CA SER A 6 16.58 40.62 -57.15
C SER A 6 17.20 39.53 -56.27
N LEU A 7 18.49 39.26 -56.44
CA LEU A 7 19.19 38.20 -55.73
C LEU A 7 19.32 38.48 -54.22
N GLU A 8 19.72 39.70 -53.83
CA GLU A 8 19.82 40.11 -52.42
C GLU A 8 18.46 40.08 -51.71
N PHE A 9 17.39 40.47 -52.41
CA PHE A 9 16.02 40.41 -51.89
C PHE A 9 15.55 38.96 -51.66
N TRP A 10 15.82 38.05 -52.60
CA TRP A 10 15.51 36.62 -52.44
C TRP A 10 16.32 35.96 -51.31
N VAL A 11 17.60 36.32 -51.16
CA VAL A 11 18.46 35.84 -50.06
C VAL A 11 17.96 36.36 -48.72
N ALA A 12 17.55 37.63 -48.63
CA ALA A 12 16.98 38.20 -47.42
C ALA A 12 15.68 37.47 -47.02
N ILE A 13 14.76 37.26 -47.97
CA ILE A 13 13.52 36.50 -47.72
C ILE A 13 13.83 35.09 -47.23
N ALA A 14 14.78 34.38 -47.86
CA ALA A 14 15.19 33.05 -47.45
C ALA A 14 15.69 33.02 -45.99
N HIS A 15 16.51 34.00 -45.58
CA HIS A 15 16.97 34.11 -44.20
C HIS A 15 15.83 34.38 -43.20
N TRP A 16 14.91 35.31 -43.52
CA TRP A 16 13.74 35.55 -42.68
C TRP A 16 12.86 34.30 -42.55
N LEU A 17 12.68 33.55 -43.64
CA LEU A 17 11.88 32.32 -43.64
C LEU A 17 12.53 31.21 -42.79
N THR A 18 13.86 31.06 -42.86
CA THR A 18 14.59 30.12 -41.98
C THR A 18 14.53 30.54 -40.51
N GLY A 19 14.59 31.84 -40.21
CA GLY A 19 14.42 32.37 -38.85
C GLY A 19 13.03 32.06 -38.27
N ILE A 20 11.98 32.32 -39.05
CA ILE A 20 10.59 32.01 -38.67
C ILE A 20 10.42 30.49 -38.48
N GLY A 21 10.95 29.67 -39.39
CA GLY A 21 10.92 28.21 -39.28
C GLY A 21 11.61 27.70 -38.00
N THR A 22 12.74 28.30 -37.64
CA THR A 22 13.48 27.96 -36.41
C THR A 22 12.68 28.31 -35.16
N ILE A 23 11.99 29.46 -35.15
CA ILE A 23 11.13 29.88 -34.04
C ILE A 23 9.94 28.93 -33.88
N ILE A 24 9.28 28.56 -34.99
CA ILE A 24 8.16 27.61 -34.97
C ILE A 24 8.63 26.25 -34.46
N LEU A 25 9.78 25.77 -34.91
CA LEU A 25 10.38 24.53 -34.45
C LEU A 25 10.68 24.56 -32.94
N ALA A 26 11.22 25.68 -32.43
CA ALA A 26 11.50 25.86 -31.01
C ALA A 26 10.20 25.81 -30.18
N ILE A 27 9.12 26.44 -30.64
CA ILE A 27 7.81 26.41 -29.97
C ILE A 27 7.22 24.99 -30.00
N ALA A 28 7.33 24.29 -31.13
CA ALA A 28 6.86 22.92 -31.27
C ALA A 28 7.62 21.99 -30.31
N LEU A 29 8.94 22.08 -30.27
CA LEU A 29 9.79 21.34 -29.31
C LEU A 29 9.38 21.62 -27.87
N PHE A 30 9.18 22.89 -27.50
CA PHE A 30 8.76 23.26 -26.15
C PHE A 30 7.40 22.63 -25.77
N LYS A 31 6.43 22.65 -26.69
CA LYS A 31 5.14 21.98 -26.48
C LYS A 31 5.30 20.46 -26.35
N THR A 32 6.16 19.85 -27.16
CA THR A 32 6.46 18.42 -27.08
C THR A 32 7.07 18.06 -25.73
N PHE A 33 8.03 18.84 -25.23
CA PHE A 33 8.60 18.61 -23.90
C PHE A 33 7.55 18.71 -22.79
N LYS A 34 6.65 19.70 -22.85
CA LYS A 34 5.53 19.79 -21.90
C LYS A 34 4.59 18.59 -22.00
N HIS A 35 4.30 18.11 -23.20
CA HIS A 35 3.45 16.95 -23.39
C HIS A 35 4.10 15.67 -22.82
N LEU A 36 5.40 15.48 -23.07
CA LEU A 36 6.17 14.38 -22.49
C LEU A 36 6.20 14.42 -20.97
N GLU A 37 6.29 15.60 -20.36
CA GLU A 37 6.22 15.75 -18.91
C GLU A 37 4.87 15.28 -18.34
N VAL A 38 3.77 15.61 -19.04
CA VAL A 38 2.43 15.16 -18.62
C VAL A 38 2.27 13.65 -18.81
N VAL A 39 2.72 13.11 -19.94
CA VAL A 39 2.64 11.66 -20.21
C VAL A 39 3.47 10.86 -19.20
N THR A 40 4.68 11.30 -18.90
CA THR A 40 5.53 10.62 -17.91
C THR A 40 4.93 10.65 -16.50
N LYS A 41 4.25 11.74 -16.11
CA LYS A 41 3.48 11.80 -14.85
C LYS A 41 2.34 10.79 -14.83
N MET A 42 1.54 10.70 -15.90
CA MET A 42 0.44 9.73 -15.98
C MET A 42 0.96 8.29 -15.96
N SER A 43 1.99 7.98 -16.76
CA SER A 43 2.60 6.65 -16.76
C SER A 43 3.20 6.28 -15.41
N LYS A 44 3.78 7.25 -14.68
CA LYS A 44 4.27 7.02 -13.32
C LYS A 44 3.13 6.62 -12.38
N ILE A 45 2.02 7.36 -12.37
CA ILE A 45 0.85 7.08 -11.53
C ILE A 45 0.28 5.69 -11.88
N GLU A 46 0.08 5.38 -13.16
CA GLU A 46 -0.42 4.06 -13.60
C GLU A 46 0.53 2.93 -13.19
N THR A 47 1.83 3.15 -13.33
CA THR A 47 2.85 2.17 -12.94
C THR A 47 2.84 1.96 -11.43
N GLU A 48 2.68 3.00 -10.62
CA GLU A 48 2.62 2.90 -9.15
C GLU A 48 1.34 2.20 -8.67
N TYR A 49 0.19 2.47 -9.31
CA TYR A 49 -1.06 1.77 -8.98
C TYR A 49 -0.99 0.28 -9.33
N ARG A 50 -0.35 -0.06 -10.45
CA ARG A 50 -0.20 -1.45 -10.91
C ARG A 50 0.89 -2.20 -10.14
N LEU A 51 2.04 -1.55 -9.92
CA LEU A 51 3.21 -2.09 -9.24
C LEU A 51 3.26 -1.51 -7.83
N ARG A 52 2.49 -2.13 -6.93
CA ARG A 52 2.55 -1.85 -5.49
C ARG A 52 2.64 -3.15 -4.71
N PRO A 53 3.35 -3.17 -3.57
CA PRO A 53 3.23 -4.29 -2.64
C PRO A 53 1.78 -4.37 -2.17
N TRP A 54 1.23 -5.59 -2.10
CA TRP A 54 -0.11 -5.82 -1.58
C TRP A 54 -0.02 -6.87 -0.49
N VAL A 55 0.08 -6.42 0.76
CA VAL A 55 0.21 -7.33 1.91
C VAL A 55 -1.15 -7.54 2.53
N GLY A 56 -1.54 -8.80 2.71
CA GLY A 56 -2.80 -9.18 3.35
C GLY A 56 -2.74 -10.58 3.97
N PRO A 57 -3.74 -10.95 4.78
CA PRO A 57 -3.85 -12.29 5.31
C PRO A 57 -4.14 -13.30 4.18
N THR A 58 -3.54 -14.48 4.25
CA THR A 58 -3.88 -15.62 3.37
C THR A 58 -4.81 -16.60 4.06
N SER A 59 -4.70 -16.72 5.37
CA SER A 59 -5.51 -17.60 6.21
C SER A 59 -6.21 -16.81 7.31
N GLY A 60 -7.30 -17.38 7.82
CA GLY A 60 -7.91 -16.92 9.06
C GLY A 60 -6.97 -17.11 10.25
N ILE A 61 -7.31 -16.47 11.38
CA ILE A 61 -6.53 -16.60 12.61
C ILE A 61 -6.63 -18.04 13.12
N GLN A 62 -5.48 -18.71 13.26
CA GLN A 62 -5.39 -20.09 13.74
C GLN A 62 -4.88 -20.11 15.17
N ARG A 63 -5.40 -21.03 15.98
CA ARG A 63 -4.90 -21.29 17.33
C ARG A 63 -3.70 -22.23 17.24
N ILE A 64 -2.60 -21.90 17.92
CA ILE A 64 -1.47 -22.80 18.11
C ILE A 64 -1.71 -23.59 19.40
N GLU A 65 -1.78 -24.92 19.28
CA GLU A 65 -2.06 -25.82 20.41
C GLU A 65 -0.89 -25.88 21.42
N ASN A 66 0.35 -25.71 20.95
CA ASN A 66 1.55 -25.76 21.78
C ASN A 66 2.00 -24.34 22.18
N SER A 67 1.48 -23.85 23.30
CA SER A 67 1.94 -22.60 23.91
C SER A 67 3.26 -22.80 24.65
N ILE A 68 4.21 -21.88 24.42
CA ILE A 68 5.52 -21.84 25.06
C ILE A 68 5.44 -21.29 26.51
N ASN A 69 4.36 -20.58 26.88
CA ASN A 69 4.33 -19.78 28.13
C ASN A 69 3.02 -19.88 28.93
N GLY A 70 2.14 -20.83 28.63
CA GLY A 70 0.83 -20.98 29.30
C GLY A 70 -0.27 -20.05 28.78
N ASP A 71 0.09 -18.95 28.10
CA ASP A 71 -0.84 -18.07 27.38
C ASP A 71 -1.22 -18.62 26.01
N ILE A 72 -2.41 -18.30 25.51
CA ILE A 72 -2.89 -18.88 24.26
C ILE A 72 -2.31 -18.11 23.08
N GLN A 73 -1.65 -18.84 22.18
CA GLN A 73 -1.00 -18.29 21.00
C GLN A 73 -1.92 -18.39 19.80
N PHE A 74 -2.05 -17.28 19.08
CA PHE A 74 -2.75 -17.22 17.81
C PHE A 74 -1.78 -16.79 16.72
N SER A 75 -1.92 -17.43 15.55
CA SER A 75 -1.13 -17.12 14.36
C SER A 75 -2.01 -16.61 13.24
N ILE A 76 -1.46 -15.69 12.47
CA ILE A 76 -2.02 -15.25 11.21
C ILE A 76 -0.93 -15.27 10.15
N THR A 77 -1.22 -15.91 9.02
CA THR A 77 -0.30 -15.93 7.88
C THR A 77 -0.63 -14.77 6.97
N ILE A 78 0.36 -13.92 6.73
CA ILE A 78 0.30 -12.83 5.78
C ILE A 78 1.12 -13.18 4.54
N LYS A 79 0.69 -12.65 3.40
CA LYS A 79 1.36 -12.81 2.12
C LYS A 79 1.43 -11.47 1.40
N ASN A 80 2.53 -11.28 0.68
CA ASN A 80 2.60 -10.24 -0.33
C ASN A 80 2.05 -10.77 -1.65
N PHE A 81 0.86 -10.32 -2.03
CA PHE A 81 0.20 -10.62 -3.29
C PHE A 81 0.66 -9.71 -4.43
N GLY A 82 1.42 -8.64 -4.14
CA GLY A 82 1.95 -7.73 -5.14
C GLY A 82 3.27 -8.22 -5.75
N ASP A 83 3.59 -7.67 -6.92
CA ASP A 83 4.82 -7.98 -7.66
C ASP A 83 6.04 -7.21 -7.14
N LEU A 84 5.85 -6.25 -6.23
CA LEU A 84 6.92 -5.49 -5.58
C LEU A 84 7.16 -5.94 -4.14
N PRO A 85 8.43 -5.94 -3.67
CA PRO A 85 8.74 -6.23 -2.29
C PRO A 85 8.23 -5.12 -1.35
N ALA A 86 7.67 -5.50 -0.21
CA ALA A 86 7.38 -4.59 0.89
C ALA A 86 8.63 -4.50 1.79
N SER A 87 9.32 -3.37 1.83
CA SER A 87 10.64 -3.24 2.48
C SER A 87 10.62 -3.36 4.00
N GLY A 88 9.50 -3.05 4.66
CA GLY A 88 9.39 -3.08 6.12
C GLY A 88 7.95 -3.12 6.57
N VAL A 89 7.42 -4.32 6.75
CA VAL A 89 6.04 -4.52 7.20
C VAL A 89 6.01 -4.45 8.73
N LYS A 90 5.14 -3.63 9.28
CA LYS A 90 4.87 -3.52 10.71
C LYS A 90 3.50 -4.09 11.02
N ALA A 91 3.40 -4.97 12.01
CA ALA A 91 2.14 -5.46 12.52
C ALA A 91 1.78 -4.74 13.83
N LYS A 92 0.52 -4.34 13.96
CA LYS A 92 -0.09 -3.82 15.18
C LYS A 92 -1.26 -4.74 15.51
N SER A 93 -1.38 -5.16 16.76
CA SER A 93 -2.49 -6.00 17.21
C SER A 93 -3.06 -5.52 18.54
N VAL A 94 -4.38 -5.50 18.64
CA VAL A 94 -5.11 -5.19 19.88
C VAL A 94 -6.14 -6.27 20.13
N VAL A 95 -6.18 -6.74 21.37
CA VAL A 95 -7.17 -7.69 21.87
C VAL A 95 -8.05 -6.96 22.87
N SER A 96 -9.37 -7.05 22.73
CA SER A 96 -10.31 -6.43 23.67
C SER A 96 -11.58 -7.25 23.83
N THR A 97 -12.22 -7.12 24.98
CA THR A 97 -13.54 -7.71 25.25
C THR A 97 -14.69 -6.81 24.78
N LYS A 98 -14.40 -5.57 24.38
CA LYS A 98 -15.36 -4.61 23.83
C LYS A 98 -15.25 -4.56 22.29
N PRO A 99 -16.32 -4.18 21.58
CA PRO A 99 -16.27 -3.98 20.14
C PRO A 99 -15.17 -2.96 19.79
N LEU A 100 -14.23 -3.38 18.94
CA LEU A 100 -13.14 -2.52 18.45
C LEU A 100 -13.57 -1.76 17.21
N SER A 101 -13.04 -0.55 17.05
CA SER A 101 -13.22 0.29 15.87
C SER A 101 -11.87 0.60 15.22
N LYS A 102 -11.89 1.10 13.97
CA LYS A 102 -10.65 1.50 13.27
C LYS A 102 -9.82 2.52 14.05
N ASP A 103 -10.47 3.41 14.78
CA ASP A 103 -9.77 4.44 15.55
C ASP A 103 -9.01 3.86 16.76
N SER A 104 -9.45 2.71 17.27
CA SER A 104 -8.73 1.98 18.32
C SER A 104 -7.37 1.44 17.85
N LEU A 105 -7.12 1.36 16.53
CA LEU A 105 -5.83 0.95 15.94
C LEU A 105 -4.89 2.13 15.66
N LYS A 106 -5.37 3.38 15.77
CA LYS A 106 -4.56 4.59 15.55
C LYS A 106 -3.80 5.02 16.80
N GLU A 107 -4.22 4.57 17.98
CA GLU A 107 -3.49 4.82 19.22
C GLU A 107 -2.16 4.05 19.24
N SER A 108 -1.20 4.51 20.04
CA SER A 108 0.18 3.99 20.09
C SER A 108 0.25 2.57 20.65
N ILE A 109 -0.14 1.61 19.83
CA ILE A 109 -0.09 0.17 20.11
C ILE A 109 1.33 -0.33 19.87
N SER A 110 1.69 -1.41 20.54
CA SER A 110 2.93 -2.13 20.30
C SER A 110 3.06 -2.51 18.82
N GLU A 111 4.03 -1.90 18.14
CA GLU A 111 4.38 -2.23 16.76
C GLU A 111 5.41 -3.37 16.78
N PHE A 112 5.14 -4.42 16.01
CA PHE A 112 6.12 -5.47 15.73
C PHE A 112 6.62 -5.36 14.30
N ASN A 113 7.94 -5.20 14.12
CA ASN A 113 8.53 -5.13 12.80
C ASN A 113 8.77 -6.55 12.25
N LEU A 114 8.01 -6.94 11.23
CA LEU A 114 8.14 -8.21 10.53
C LEU A 114 9.29 -8.19 9.51
N GLY A 115 9.86 -7.02 9.22
CA GLY A 115 10.89 -6.84 8.21
C GLY A 115 10.35 -6.94 6.78
N PRO A 116 11.22 -7.19 5.78
CA PRO A 116 10.83 -7.16 4.38
C PRO A 116 10.02 -8.40 3.96
N LEU A 117 8.98 -8.21 3.15
CA LEU A 117 8.16 -9.26 2.55
C LEU A 117 8.29 -9.22 1.03
N LEU A 118 8.96 -10.23 0.47
CA LEU A 118 9.17 -10.35 -0.98
C LEU A 118 7.87 -10.72 -1.70
N PRO A 119 7.77 -10.52 -3.04
CA PRO A 119 6.63 -10.95 -3.83
C PRO A 119 6.30 -12.42 -3.60
N HIS A 120 5.02 -12.72 -3.37
CA HIS A 120 4.49 -14.05 -3.07
C HIS A 120 5.06 -14.74 -1.82
N MET A 121 5.87 -14.06 -1.02
CA MET A 121 6.39 -14.58 0.23
C MET A 121 5.30 -14.54 1.30
N GLU A 122 5.28 -15.59 2.12
CA GLU A 122 4.41 -15.71 3.29
C GLU A 122 5.23 -15.53 4.58
N LYS A 123 4.63 -14.86 5.56
CA LYS A 123 5.15 -14.77 6.92
C LYS A 123 4.03 -15.03 7.92
N SER A 124 4.37 -15.65 9.04
CA SER A 124 3.43 -15.85 10.13
C SER A 124 3.70 -14.82 11.22
N TYR A 125 2.65 -14.09 11.60
CA TYR A 125 2.67 -13.21 12.76
C TYR A 125 1.94 -13.90 13.92
N TRP A 126 2.54 -13.83 15.10
CA TRP A 126 2.00 -14.42 16.32
C TRP A 126 1.66 -13.34 17.32
N PHE A 127 0.49 -13.47 17.93
CA PHE A 127 0.07 -12.62 19.04
C PHE A 127 -0.46 -13.50 20.18
N PHE A 128 -0.33 -12.97 21.39
CA PHE A 128 -0.64 -13.67 22.63
C PHE A 128 -1.94 -13.14 23.20
N VAL A 129 -2.72 -14.04 23.77
CA VAL A 129 -3.98 -13.73 24.45
C VAL A 129 -3.97 -14.39 25.81
N ASP A 130 -4.29 -13.61 26.85
CA ASP A 130 -4.39 -14.09 28.22
C ASP A 130 -5.43 -15.21 28.32
N ASN A 131 -5.06 -16.30 28.99
CA ASN A 131 -5.91 -17.48 29.12
C ASN A 131 -7.25 -17.16 29.83
N SER A 132 -7.21 -16.25 30.80
CA SER A 132 -8.40 -15.79 31.55
C SER A 132 -9.46 -15.15 30.65
N VAL A 133 -9.04 -14.45 29.59
CA VAL A 133 -9.96 -13.81 28.63
C VAL A 133 -10.66 -14.87 27.80
N LEU A 134 -9.92 -15.87 27.31
CA LEU A 134 -10.52 -16.94 26.51
C LEU A 134 -11.45 -17.82 27.35
N ASP A 135 -11.08 -18.10 28.60
CA ASP A 135 -11.92 -18.84 29.53
C ASP A 135 -13.26 -18.13 29.78
N ASN A 136 -13.26 -16.81 29.95
CA ASN A 136 -14.49 -16.03 30.11
C ASN A 136 -15.35 -16.03 28.84
N VAL A 137 -14.73 -16.02 27.67
CA VAL A 137 -15.43 -16.05 26.38
C VAL A 137 -16.03 -17.43 26.10
N SER A 138 -15.31 -18.50 26.45
CA SER A 138 -15.79 -19.88 26.31
C SER A 138 -16.96 -20.19 27.26
N LYS A 139 -16.95 -19.63 28.47
CA LYS A 139 -18.07 -19.70 29.44
C LYS A 139 -19.29 -18.88 29.01
N GLY A 140 -19.11 -17.95 28.06
CA GLY A 140 -20.18 -17.14 27.47
C GLY A 140 -20.43 -15.81 28.17
N ASP A 141 -19.57 -15.42 29.12
CA ASP A 141 -19.70 -14.20 29.90
C ASP A 141 -19.15 -12.96 29.18
N ALA A 142 -18.33 -13.14 28.14
CA ALA A 142 -17.73 -12.06 27.37
C ALA A 142 -17.58 -12.39 25.88
N SER A 143 -17.58 -11.36 25.04
CA SER A 143 -17.12 -11.45 23.64
C SER A 143 -15.64 -11.07 23.56
N MET A 144 -14.94 -11.57 22.54
CA MET A 144 -13.54 -11.21 22.27
C MET A 144 -13.39 -10.71 20.85
N PHE A 145 -12.76 -9.55 20.72
CA PHE A 145 -12.45 -8.89 19.47
C PHE A 145 -10.93 -8.74 19.35
N VAL A 146 -10.43 -9.01 18.15
CA VAL A 146 -9.03 -8.82 17.80
C VAL A 146 -8.97 -7.92 16.58
N ALA A 147 -8.26 -6.82 16.72
CA ALA A 147 -7.95 -5.92 15.62
C ALA A 147 -6.48 -6.10 15.24
N ILE A 148 -6.20 -6.35 13.96
CA ILE A 148 -4.85 -6.51 13.43
C ILE A 148 -4.70 -5.53 12.28
N TYR A 149 -3.61 -4.78 12.29
CA TYR A 149 -3.27 -3.84 11.24
C TYR A 149 -1.84 -4.05 10.77
N PHE A 150 -1.65 -4.20 9.47
CA PHE A 150 -0.36 -4.33 8.81
C PHE A 150 -0.08 -3.04 8.06
N GLU A 151 0.98 -2.35 8.46
CA GLU A 151 1.44 -1.12 7.82
C GLU A 151 2.71 -1.41 7.01
N TYR A 152 2.80 -0.89 5.80
CA TYR A 152 3.96 -1.06 4.95
C TYR A 152 4.22 0.15 4.06
N PRO A 153 5.50 0.55 3.86
CA PRO A 153 5.83 1.69 3.02
C PRO A 153 5.59 1.38 1.54
N SER A 154 5.11 2.38 0.81
CA SER A 154 4.99 2.43 -0.65
C SER A 154 5.79 3.63 -1.19
N MET A 155 5.86 3.80 -2.51
CA MET A 155 6.61 4.91 -3.12
C MET A 155 6.02 6.30 -2.82
N VAL A 156 4.71 6.37 -2.55
CA VAL A 156 3.96 7.63 -2.39
C VAL A 156 3.58 7.87 -0.92
N GLY A 157 3.63 6.86 -0.06
CA GLY A 157 3.29 7.00 1.36
C GLY A 157 3.38 5.68 2.12
N SER A 158 2.55 5.53 3.17
CA SER A 158 2.32 4.23 3.81
C SER A 158 1.00 3.65 3.32
N ASN A 159 1.01 2.36 3.03
CA ASN A 159 -0.18 1.58 2.76
C ASN A 159 -0.46 0.72 3.98
N GLY A 160 -1.72 0.30 4.11
CA GLY A 160 -2.12 -0.54 5.22
C GLY A 160 -3.17 -1.56 4.85
N TYR A 161 -3.18 -2.66 5.59
CA TYR A 161 -4.27 -3.60 5.61
C TYR A 161 -4.75 -3.78 7.05
N GLY A 162 -6.02 -3.52 7.31
CA GLY A 162 -6.64 -3.71 8.61
C GLY A 162 -7.73 -4.76 8.60
N MET A 163 -7.84 -5.49 9.71
CA MET A 163 -8.96 -6.37 9.98
C MET A 163 -9.41 -6.27 11.44
N ILE A 164 -10.71 -6.41 11.65
CA ILE A 164 -11.32 -6.61 12.96
C ILE A 164 -12.05 -7.95 12.92
N SER A 165 -11.72 -8.82 13.86
CA SER A 165 -12.24 -10.18 13.95
C SER A 165 -12.87 -10.42 15.31
N GLU A 166 -14.01 -11.10 15.35
CA GLU A 166 -14.68 -11.54 16.57
C GLU A 166 -14.46 -13.04 16.75
N TYR A 167 -14.16 -13.47 17.97
CA TYR A 167 -14.06 -14.88 18.29
C TYR A 167 -15.44 -15.52 18.41
N ASN A 168 -15.72 -16.53 17.57
CA ASN A 168 -16.96 -17.30 17.64
C ASN A 168 -16.78 -18.52 18.55
N LYS A 169 -17.46 -18.52 19.70
CA LYS A 169 -17.42 -19.61 20.67
C LYS A 169 -17.90 -20.97 20.14
N ASN A 170 -18.82 -20.98 19.19
CA ASN A 170 -19.43 -22.23 18.69
C ASN A 170 -18.46 -22.99 17.78
N ASN A 171 -17.70 -22.26 16.97
CA ASN A 171 -16.80 -22.83 15.97
C ASN A 171 -15.32 -22.77 16.40
N GLN A 172 -15.03 -22.10 17.52
CA GLN A 172 -13.66 -21.83 18.01
C GLN A 172 -12.77 -21.13 16.97
N THR A 173 -13.39 -20.36 16.07
CA THR A 173 -12.73 -19.64 14.98
C THR A 173 -13.00 -18.14 15.07
N PHE A 174 -12.07 -17.33 14.58
CA PHE A 174 -12.31 -15.92 14.37
C PHE A 174 -13.13 -15.66 13.10
N VAL A 175 -14.16 -14.83 13.23
CA VAL A 175 -14.99 -14.34 12.13
C VAL A 175 -14.61 -12.89 11.87
N HIS A 176 -14.17 -12.59 10.65
CA HIS A 176 -13.85 -11.23 10.25
C HIS A 176 -15.14 -10.40 10.14
N LYS A 177 -15.25 -9.34 10.95
CA LYS A 177 -16.37 -8.39 10.90
C LYS A 177 -16.11 -7.25 9.92
N GLU A 178 -14.89 -6.75 9.91
CA GLU A 178 -14.51 -5.63 9.05
C GLU A 178 -13.08 -5.84 8.53
N MET A 179 -12.89 -5.52 7.26
CA MET A 179 -11.59 -5.50 6.59
C MET A 179 -11.49 -4.23 5.77
N TRP A 180 -10.33 -3.60 5.74
CA TRP A 180 -10.10 -2.41 4.93
C TRP A 180 -8.64 -2.35 4.47
N ILE A 181 -8.44 -1.58 3.42
CA ILE A 181 -7.13 -1.26 2.86
C ILE A 181 -7.02 0.26 2.94
N ASP A 182 -5.91 0.73 3.51
CA ASP A 182 -5.56 2.13 3.47
C ASP A 182 -4.68 2.35 2.23
N ASP A 183 -5.23 3.10 1.28
CA ASP A 183 -4.54 3.50 0.07
C ASP A 183 -3.71 4.78 0.33
N PRO A 184 -2.57 4.94 -0.35
CA PRO A 184 -1.78 6.16 -0.22
C PRO A 184 -2.60 7.32 -0.80
N GLN A 185 -2.77 8.39 -0.03
CA GLN A 185 -3.39 9.62 -0.54
C GLN A 185 -2.45 10.24 -1.57
N VAL A 186 -2.86 10.25 -2.83
CA VAL A 186 -2.15 10.86 -3.97
C VAL A 186 -2.35 12.36 -3.97
#